data_AF-A0A442UEY6-F1
#
_entry.id   AF-A0A442UEY6-F1
#
_cell.length_a   1.000
_cell.length_b   1.000
_cell.length_c   1.000
_cell.angle_alpha   90.00
_cell.angle_beta   90.00
_cell.angle_gamma   90.00
#
_symmetry.space_group_name_H-M   'P 1'
#
loop_
_entity.id
_entity.type
_entity.pdbx_description
1 polymer ?
#
loop_
_entity_poly.entity_id
_entity_poly.type
_entity_poly.pdbx_seq_one_letter_code
_entity_poly.pdbx_strand_id
1 'polypeptide(L)'
;MKSLRHVKIGSPQLQLGENDFKDFVEWHFGKVTERSELALLGRVFNRLRIDGQSEQQRETLASRIIANYMAGVVDEEKLLSALKQALGR
;
A
#
# COMPACT_ATOMS: atom_id res chain seq x y z
N MET A 1 -1.47 26.36 -18.68
CA MET A 1 -1.40 26.46 -17.21
C MET A 1 -1.89 25.13 -16.61
N LYS A 2 -1.00 24.19 -16.33
CA LYS A 2 -1.37 22.98 -15.59
C LYS A 2 -1.43 23.37 -14.11
N SER A 3 -2.65 23.46 -13.60
CA SER A 3 -2.95 23.73 -12.20
C SER A 3 -2.21 22.72 -11.32
N LEU A 4 -1.20 23.21 -10.60
CA LEU A 4 -0.53 22.52 -9.51
C LEU A 4 -1.56 22.37 -8.39
N ARG A 5 -2.34 21.29 -8.43
CA ARG A 5 -3.25 20.93 -7.36
C ARG A 5 -2.42 20.60 -6.13
N HIS A 6 -2.44 21.54 -5.17
CA HIS A 6 -2.39 21.31 -3.74
C HIS A 6 -1.39 20.23 -3.29
N VAL A 7 -0.16 20.65 -3.01
CA VAL A 7 0.70 19.94 -2.04
C VAL A 7 0.03 20.10 -0.68
N LYS A 8 -0.86 19.17 -0.35
CA LYS A 8 -1.34 18.98 1.01
C LYS A 8 -0.21 18.27 1.74
N ILE A 9 0.57 19.02 2.51
CA ILE A 9 1.52 18.46 3.49
C ILE A 9 0.65 17.83 4.59
N GLY A 10 0.24 16.59 4.35
CA GLY A 10 -0.71 15.84 5.14
C GLY A 10 -1.11 14.67 4.28
N SER A 11 -0.91 13.46 4.79
CA SER A 11 -1.14 12.19 4.07
C SER A 11 -2.33 12.35 3.14
N PRO A 12 -2.15 12.19 1.82
CA PRO A 12 -3.28 12.33 0.92
C PRO A 12 -4.30 11.27 1.37
N GLN A 13 -5.52 11.70 1.70
CA GLN A 13 -6.66 10.79 1.84
C GLN A 13 -6.89 10.18 0.44
N LEU A 14 -6.04 9.21 0.09
CA LEU A 14 -6.12 8.43 -1.11
C LEU A 14 -7.19 7.40 -0.82
N GLN A 15 -8.30 7.50 -1.54
CA GLN A 15 -9.23 6.39 -1.60
C GLN A 15 -8.48 5.26 -2.28
N LEU A 16 -7.85 4.37 -1.50
CA LEU A 16 -6.93 3.34 -2.00
C LEU A 16 -7.67 2.36 -2.93
N GLY A 17 -7.74 2.74 -4.21
CA GLY A 17 -7.97 1.91 -5.37
C GLY A 17 -6.65 1.46 -5.99
N GLU A 18 -6.72 0.74 -7.10
CA GLU A 18 -5.54 0.11 -7.73
C GLU A 18 -4.50 1.14 -8.20
N ASN A 19 -4.94 2.26 -8.78
CA ASN A 19 -4.06 3.34 -9.20
C ASN A 19 -3.56 4.17 -8.01
N ASP A 20 -4.39 4.37 -7.00
CA ASP A 20 -4.07 5.13 -5.79
C ASP A 20 -3.05 4.43 -4.89
N PHE A 21 -2.99 3.09 -4.93
CA PHE A 21 -1.99 2.32 -4.20
C PHE A 21 -0.57 2.61 -4.70
N LYS A 22 -0.39 2.80 -6.01
CA LYS A 22 0.90 3.19 -6.56
C LYS A 22 1.34 4.56 -6.04
N ASP A 23 0.45 5.56 -6.10
CA ASP A 23 0.73 6.90 -5.56
C ASP A 23 1.04 6.85 -4.05
N PHE A 24 0.36 6.00 -3.30
CA PHE A 24 0.61 5.79 -1.87
C PHE A 24 2.00 5.20 -1.60
N VAL A 25 2.42 4.20 -2.37
CA VAL A 25 3.76 3.62 -2.29
C VAL A 25 4.81 4.66 -2.68
N GLU A 26 4.59 5.42 -3.76
CA GLU A 26 5.51 6.48 -4.18
C GLU A 26 5.63 7.60 -3.13
N TRP A 27 4.57 7.90 -2.38
CA TRP A 27 4.61 8.85 -1.28
C TRP A 27 5.45 8.33 -0.10
N HIS A 28 5.34 7.04 0.22
CA HIS A 28 6.06 6.43 1.34
C HIS A 28 7.55 6.19 1.07
N PHE A 29 7.90 5.82 -0.16
CA PHE A 29 9.26 5.42 -0.53
C PHE A 29 9.99 6.46 -1.39
N GLY A 30 9.29 7.49 -1.85
CA GLY A 30 9.70 8.19 -3.06
C GLY A 30 9.45 7.31 -4.29
N LYS A 31 10.03 7.70 -5.43
CA LYS A 31 9.78 7.01 -6.70
C LYS A 31 10.22 5.55 -6.66
N VAL A 32 9.28 4.62 -6.54
CA VAL A 32 9.55 3.18 -6.72
C VAL A 32 9.72 2.91 -8.21
N THR A 33 10.93 2.53 -8.61
CA THR A 33 11.29 2.35 -10.02
C THR A 33 11.10 0.92 -10.51
N GLU A 34 11.02 -0.06 -9.61
CA GLU A 34 10.93 -1.46 -9.94
C GLU A 34 9.47 -1.92 -10.08
N ARG A 35 9.05 -2.21 -11.31
CA ARG A 35 7.68 -2.70 -11.61
C ARG A 35 7.33 -3.98 -10.84
N SER A 36 8.34 -4.81 -10.54
CA SER A 36 8.17 -6.07 -9.81
C SER A 36 7.75 -5.84 -8.36
N GLU A 37 8.27 -4.80 -7.70
CA GLU A 37 7.92 -4.46 -6.32
C GLU A 37 6.48 -3.96 -6.24
N LEU A 38 6.11 -3.01 -7.11
CA LEU A 38 4.74 -2.51 -7.19
C LEU A 38 3.74 -3.63 -7.50
N ALA A 39 4.11 -4.56 -8.39
CA ALA A 39 3.27 -5.71 -8.72
C ALA A 39 3.10 -6.67 -7.53
N LEU A 40 4.17 -6.93 -6.76
CA LEU A 40 4.11 -7.74 -5.55
C LEU A 40 3.21 -7.10 -4.49
N LEU A 41 3.47 -5.84 -4.15
CA LEU A 41 2.75 -5.12 -3.10
C LEU A 41 1.27 -4.97 -3.47
N GLY A 42 0.96 -4.70 -4.75
CA GLY A 42 -0.41 -4.60 -5.24
C GLY A 42 -1.18 -5.93 -5.15
N ARG A 43 -0.54 -7.07 -5.48
CA ARG A 43 -1.18 -8.39 -5.33
C ARG A 43 -1.46 -8.74 -3.88
N VAL A 44 -0.51 -8.49 -2.97
CA VAL A 44 -0.69 -8.72 -1.53
C VAL A 44 -1.82 -7.84 -0.98
N PHE A 45 -1.83 -6.56 -1.35
CA PHE A 45 -2.90 -5.64 -0.95
C PHE A 45 -4.27 -6.13 -1.42
N ASN A 46 -4.39 -6.51 -2.70
CA ASN A 46 -5.67 -6.98 -3.25
C ASN A 46 -6.15 -8.29 -2.60
N ARG A 47 -5.24 -9.21 -2.25
CA ARG A 47 -5.58 -10.47 -1.55
C ARG A 47 -6.04 -10.27 -0.10
N LEU A 48 -5.54 -9.23 0.58
CA LEU A 48 -5.87 -8.95 1.99
C LEU A 48 -7.03 -7.97 2.17
N ARG A 49 -7.37 -7.25 1.09
CA ARG A 49 -8.51 -6.35 1.04
C ARG A 49 -9.81 -7.14 1.25
N ILE A 50 -10.69 -6.59 2.06
CA ILE A 50 -12.05 -7.12 2.26
C ILE A 50 -13.04 -6.09 1.73
N ASP A 51 -14.09 -6.56 1.07
CA ASP A 51 -15.19 -5.70 0.63
C ASP A 51 -15.83 -4.97 1.81
N GLY A 52 -16.07 -3.66 1.64
CA GLY A 52 -16.60 -2.80 2.69
C GLY A 52 -15.57 -2.25 3.68
N GLN A 53 -14.26 -2.46 3.47
CA GLN A 53 -13.23 -1.78 4.27
C GLN A 53 -13.30 -0.25 4.13
N SER A 54 -13.26 0.43 5.27
CA SER A 54 -13.11 1.89 5.29
C SER A 54 -11.77 2.31 4.68
N GLU A 55 -11.68 3.56 4.23
CA GLU A 55 -10.45 4.11 3.67
C GLU A 55 -9.28 4.00 4.65
N GLN A 56 -9.51 4.34 5.92
CA GLN A 56 -8.50 4.25 6.96
C GLN A 56 -8.02 2.81 7.22
N GLN A 57 -8.90 1.81 7.09
CA GLN A 57 -8.50 0.40 7.17
C GLN A 57 -7.62 0.00 5.98
N ARG A 58 -7.93 0.50 4.79
CA ARG A 58 -7.11 0.27 3.59
C ARG A 58 -5.74 0.94 3.72
N GLU A 59 -5.67 2.17 4.22
CA GLU A 59 -4.41 2.87 4.47
C GLU A 59 -3.56 2.14 5.51
N THR A 60 -4.19 1.69 6.60
CA THR A 60 -3.50 0.89 7.63
C THR A 60 -2.95 -0.42 7.06
N LEU A 61 -3.71 -1.10 6.20
CA LEU A 61 -3.27 -2.31 5.52
C LEU A 61 -2.09 -2.03 4.59
N ALA A 62 -2.18 -1.01 3.75
CA ALA A 62 -1.11 -0.60 2.83
C ALA A 62 0.19 -0.27 3.60
N SER A 63 0.11 0.54 4.66
CA SER A 63 1.24 0.86 5.53
C SER A 63 1.89 -0.38 6.14
N ARG A 64 1.09 -1.36 6.60
CA ARG A 64 1.62 -2.61 7.16
C ARG A 64 2.33 -3.47 6.12
N ILE A 65 1.76 -3.60 4.92
CA ILE A 65 2.39 -4.33 3.81
C ILE A 65 3.76 -3.73 3.51
N ILE A 66 3.81 -2.41 3.38
CA ILE A 66 5.00 -1.61 3.13
C ILE A 66 6.05 -1.81 4.25
N ALA A 67 5.64 -1.73 5.52
CA ALA A 67 6.54 -1.92 6.65
C ALA A 67 7.16 -3.33 6.70
N ASN A 68 6.40 -4.37 6.39
CA ASN A 68 6.92 -5.75 6.34
C ASN A 68 7.87 -5.95 5.14
N TYR A 69 7.57 -5.35 4.00
CA TYR A 69 8.48 -5.36 2.85
C TYR A 69 9.82 -4.69 3.19
N MET A 70 9.79 -3.52 3.84
CA MET A 70 10.99 -2.83 4.33
C MET A 70 11.79 -3.62 5.36
N ALA A 71 11.11 -4.47 6.15
CA ALA A 71 11.78 -5.39 7.07
C ALA A 71 12.45 -6.58 6.36
N GLY A 72 12.45 -6.62 5.02
CA GLY A 72 13.09 -7.65 4.20
C GLY A 72 12.16 -8.80 3.80
N VAL A 73 10.86 -8.71 4.08
CA VAL A 73 9.89 -9.74 3.67
C VAL A 73 9.45 -9.46 2.23
N VAL A 74 10.20 -10.01 1.27
CA VAL A 74 9.98 -9.80 -0.18
C VAL A 74 9.21 -10.93 -0.86
N ASP A 75 8.86 -11.99 -0.12
CA ASP A 75 8.08 -13.11 -0.62
C ASP A 75 6.58 -12.88 -0.38
N GLU A 76 5.76 -13.14 -1.41
CA GLU A 76 4.31 -12.88 -1.37
C GLU A 76 3.61 -13.68 -0.27
N GLU A 77 3.91 -14.98 -0.16
CA GLU A 77 3.26 -15.88 0.81
C GLU A 77 3.73 -15.59 2.25
N LYS A 78 4.99 -15.21 2.43
CA LYS A 78 5.51 -14.75 3.73
C LYS A 78 4.86 -13.43 4.15
N LEU A 79 4.70 -12.47 3.22
CA LEU A 79 3.98 -11.23 3.49
C LEU A 79 2.53 -11.51 3.91
N LEU A 80 1.82 -12.35 3.15
CA LEU A 80 0.44 -12.72 3.46
C LEU A 80 0.33 -13.39 4.84
N SER A 81 1.22 -14.33 5.15
CA SER A 81 1.24 -15.03 6.43
C SER A 81 1.51 -14.08 7.60
N ALA A 82 2.54 -13.24 7.49
CA ALA A 82 2.89 -12.26 8.52
C ALA A 82 1.76 -11.26 8.78
N LEU A 83 1.11 -10.80 7.71
CA LEU A 83 0.02 -9.83 7.80
C LEU A 83 -1.27 -10.46 8.33
N LYS A 84 -1.61 -11.70 7.94
CA LYS A 84 -2.76 -12.43 8.50
C LYS A 84 -2.61 -12.63 10.00
N GLN A 85 -1.42 -13.05 10.45
CA GLN A 85 -1.11 -13.20 11.86
C GLN A 85 -1.26 -11.86 12.62
N ALA A 86 -0.75 -10.76 12.05
CA ALA A 86 -0.87 -9.43 12.64
C ALA A 86 -2.30 -8.82 12.58
N LEU A 87 -3.16 -9.35 11.71
CA LEU A 87 -4.56 -8.95 11.57
C LEU A 87 -5.51 -9.85 12.38
N GLY A 88 -5.01 -10.92 12.99
CA GLY A 88 -5.82 -11.89 13.73
C GLY A 88 -6.80 -12.67 12.85
N ARG A 89 -6.43 -12.91 11.59
CA ARG A 89 -7.26 -13.60 10.58
C ARG A 89 -6.68 -14.96 10.21
#